data_AF-A0A7K4BJZ6-F1
#
_entry.id   AF-A0A7K4BJZ6-F1
#
_cell.length_a   1.000
_cell.length_b   1.000
_cell.length_c   1.000
_cell.angle_alpha   90.00
_cell.angle_beta   90.00
_cell.angle_gamma   90.00
#
_symmetry.space_group_name_H-M   'P 1'
#
loop_
_entity.id
_entity.type
_entity.pdbx_description
1 polymer ?
#
loop_
_entity_poly.entity_id
_entity_poly.type
_entity_poly.pdbx_seq_one_letter_code
_entity_poly.pdbx_strand_id
1 'polypeptide(L)'
;MDCRLIEIFEIDEFSEVQRIPKMAISEQIIQNIRSFDEEEVLEPFIQKIIHDYNKTPHGPTEIADIITTNIHVQGKKKVTGIVLKGKSFKKVSSRDVTHQFAKLRTIPNIELMIFCAVGDIQDDAQRDFIQCAADARSAYLIIDATDCARLLIAYGKICQHDGLPFDTSGKCSNGHKNNELILEIPVQEKPSYNVLKEEDVSHGVAKRYSAILLTNPHYSRDIIRNIIREKTEEMKHREYYRTPRVEERWGKTPAHVVWLYVASSLEDVQNHNWRCTSCWIDPALPEDFRPLLPGDREILDGIEISWNKEYHPLAQYLSEDRSAPKEVYLREVDTVCKILIGLGNNVVEKFQAYSAGTLSEADLIQHMQALTPQEAEVSRRSRTHPRPPLECDAYGNACSNLSATVDNMFLFYSPWGLETWPQKNRDYLMREAIELFEENKVAIDYERKKI
;
A
#
# COMPACT_ATOMS: atom_id res chain seq x y z
N MET A 1 32.46 1.16 -22.70
CA MET A 1 31.28 1.47 -21.88
C MET A 1 31.00 2.94 -22.05
N ASP A 2 29.74 3.33 -22.18
CA ASP A 2 29.38 4.74 -22.19
C ASP A 2 29.51 5.28 -20.76
N CYS A 3 30.06 6.50 -20.63
CA CYS A 3 30.13 7.21 -19.36
C CYS A 3 28.70 7.42 -18.85
N ARG A 4 28.35 6.74 -17.75
CA ARG A 4 27.02 6.72 -17.17
C ARG A 4 27.12 6.91 -15.66
N LEU A 5 26.21 7.72 -15.12
CA LEU A 5 25.97 7.82 -13.68
C LEU A 5 25.35 6.50 -13.18
N ILE A 6 25.95 5.96 -12.12
CA ILE A 6 25.47 4.80 -11.37
C ILE A 6 24.85 5.31 -10.08
N GLU A 7 23.64 4.87 -9.76
CA GLU A 7 23.04 5.14 -8.47
C GLU A 7 23.67 4.26 -7.38
N ILE A 8 23.77 4.78 -6.16
CA ILE A 8 24.44 4.08 -5.05
C ILE A 8 23.85 2.68 -4.76
N PHE A 9 22.56 2.46 -5.02
CA PHE A 9 21.89 1.17 -4.84
C PHE A 9 22.08 0.18 -6.01
N GLU A 10 22.60 0.63 -7.16
CA GLU A 10 22.94 -0.24 -8.29
C GLU A 10 24.26 -1.01 -8.03
N ILE A 11 25.02 -0.61 -7.00
CA ILE A 11 26.17 -1.34 -6.48
C ILE A 11 25.68 -2.40 -5.49
N ASP A 12 25.95 -3.67 -5.78
CA ASP A 12 25.42 -4.81 -5.02
C ASP A 12 25.92 -4.78 -3.57
N GLU A 13 27.20 -4.44 -3.36
CA GLU A 13 27.82 -4.27 -2.04
C GLU A 13 27.25 -3.10 -1.24
N PHE A 14 26.48 -2.19 -1.85
CA PHE A 14 25.84 -1.03 -1.22
C PHE A 14 24.31 -1.12 -1.20
N SER A 15 23.72 -2.22 -1.71
CA SER A 15 22.28 -2.39 -1.89
C SER A 15 21.43 -2.09 -0.64
N GLU A 16 21.95 -2.36 0.55
CA GLU A 16 21.27 -2.12 1.83
C GLU A 16 20.96 -0.63 2.09
N VAL A 17 21.63 0.29 1.38
CA VAL A 17 21.37 1.74 1.43
C VAL A 17 19.93 2.10 1.05
N GLN A 18 19.24 1.24 0.30
CA GLN A 18 17.82 1.41 -0.05
C GLN A 18 16.91 1.40 1.19
N ARG A 19 17.35 0.78 2.28
CA ARG A 19 16.61 0.73 3.54
C ARG A 19 16.61 2.06 4.28
N ILE A 20 17.55 2.96 3.96
CA ILE A 20 17.71 4.26 4.62
C ILE A 20 17.25 5.36 3.67
N PRO A 21 16.07 5.97 3.87
CA PRO A 21 15.62 7.09 3.05
C PRO A 21 16.43 8.35 3.39
N LYS A 22 16.64 9.24 2.41
CA LYS A 22 17.42 10.49 2.61
C LYS A 22 16.88 11.33 3.78
N MET A 23 15.57 11.36 3.97
CA MET A 23 14.89 12.09 5.05
C MET A 23 15.16 11.56 6.47
N ALA A 24 15.68 10.34 6.62
CA ALA A 24 16.07 9.82 7.93
C ALA A 24 17.40 10.41 8.44
N ILE A 25 18.13 11.14 7.60
CA ILE A 25 19.42 11.72 7.95
C ILE A 25 19.20 13.10 8.58
N SER A 26 19.34 13.18 9.90
CA SER A 26 19.22 14.42 10.65
C SER A 26 20.45 15.31 10.46
N GLU A 27 20.30 16.62 10.72
CA GLU A 27 21.41 17.56 10.68
C GLU A 27 22.51 17.21 11.69
N GLN A 28 22.14 16.64 12.83
CA GLN A 28 23.08 16.13 13.83
C GLN A 28 23.96 15.00 13.27
N ILE A 29 23.38 14.07 12.51
CA ILE A 29 24.11 12.97 11.84
C ILE A 29 25.10 13.55 10.83
N ILE A 30 24.67 14.50 10.01
CA ILE A 30 25.53 15.17 9.02
C ILE A 30 26.71 15.88 9.71
N GLN A 31 26.46 16.59 10.80
CA GLN A 31 27.51 17.27 11.56
C GLN A 31 28.56 16.29 12.12
N ASN A 32 28.11 15.15 12.63
CA ASN A 32 29.02 14.14 13.19
C ASN A 32 29.82 13.42 12.09
N ILE A 33 29.20 13.09 10.95
CA ILE A 33 29.91 12.47 9.82
C ILE A 33 30.95 13.42 9.21
N ARG A 34 30.67 14.72 9.16
CA ARG A 34 31.65 15.75 8.74
C ARG A 34 32.92 15.78 9.57
N SER A 35 32.90 15.20 10.77
CA SER A 35 34.08 15.07 11.64
C SER A 35 34.93 13.83 11.35
N PHE A 36 34.50 12.96 10.43
CA PHE A 36 35.17 11.68 10.18
C PHE A 36 36.48 11.85 9.42
N ASP A 37 37.51 11.21 9.93
CA ASP A 37 38.80 11.15 9.26
C ASP A 37 38.77 10.17 8.08
N GLU A 38 39.55 10.48 7.05
CA GLU A 38 39.65 9.64 5.85
C GLU A 38 40.29 8.29 6.18
N GLU A 39 41.42 8.31 6.90
CA GLU A 39 42.23 7.13 7.19
C GLU A 39 41.73 6.37 8.42
N GLU A 40 41.32 7.10 9.46
CA GLU A 40 40.95 6.46 10.75
C GLU A 40 39.53 5.91 10.75
N VAL A 41 38.63 6.43 9.89
CA VAL A 41 37.19 6.12 9.95
C VAL A 41 36.63 5.70 8.60
N LEU A 42 36.69 6.58 7.59
CA LEU A 42 35.98 6.37 6.33
C LEU A 42 36.54 5.18 5.54
N GLU A 43 37.84 5.13 5.31
CA GLU A 43 38.48 4.02 4.59
C GLU A 43 38.22 2.66 5.26
N PRO A 44 38.47 2.48 6.58
CA PRO A 44 38.18 1.23 7.28
C PRO A 44 36.70 0.82 7.22
N PHE A 45 35.77 1.77 7.19
CA PHE A 45 34.34 1.48 7.09
C PHE A 45 33.94 1.03 5.70
N ILE A 46 34.39 1.74 4.66
CA ILE A 46 34.12 1.39 3.26
C ILE A 46 34.74 0.02 2.94
N GLN A 47 36.00 -0.22 3.34
CA GLN A 47 36.68 -1.52 3.18
C GLN A 47 35.90 -2.68 3.82
N LYS A 48 35.37 -2.48 5.03
CA LYS A 48 34.52 -3.49 5.70
C LYS A 48 33.21 -3.76 4.98
N ILE A 49 32.63 -2.75 4.31
CA ILE A 49 31.37 -2.89 3.55
C ILE A 49 31.62 -3.66 2.25
N ILE A 50 32.69 -3.33 1.53
CA ILE A 50 33.04 -3.98 0.26
C ILE A 50 33.83 -5.29 0.44
N HIS A 51 34.07 -5.70 1.69
CA HIS A 51 34.85 -6.90 2.07
C HIS A 51 36.27 -6.95 1.48
N ASP A 52 36.94 -5.80 1.32
CA ASP A 52 38.33 -5.69 0.86
C ASP A 52 39.24 -5.23 2.01
N TYR A 53 40.15 -6.10 2.45
CA TYR A 53 41.04 -5.87 3.60
C TYR A 53 42.47 -5.47 3.20
N ASN A 54 42.71 -5.17 1.93
CA ASN A 54 44.00 -4.69 1.48
C ASN A 54 44.25 -3.28 2.05
N LYS A 55 45.25 -3.13 2.92
CA LYS A 55 45.71 -1.80 3.35
C LYS A 55 46.35 -1.08 2.16
N THR A 56 45.92 0.13 1.90
CA THR A 56 46.62 1.06 1.02
C THR A 56 48.03 1.33 1.61
N PRO A 57 49.11 1.30 0.81
CA PRO A 57 50.46 1.57 1.33
C PRO A 57 50.60 3.04 1.78
N HIS A 58 50.92 3.28 3.05
CA HIS A 58 51.24 4.61 3.57
C HIS A 58 52.73 4.70 3.90
N GLY A 59 53.52 5.35 3.04
CA GLY A 59 54.93 5.69 3.29
C GLY A 59 55.17 7.19 3.08
N PRO A 60 56.25 7.77 3.65
CA PRO A 60 56.53 9.21 3.55
C PRO A 60 56.79 9.70 2.11
N THR A 61 56.89 8.78 1.15
CA THR A 61 57.14 9.06 -0.27
C THR A 61 56.13 8.35 -1.21
N GLU A 62 55.13 7.65 -0.68
CA GLU A 62 54.07 6.98 -1.47
C GLU A 62 52.69 7.30 -0.88
N ILE A 63 51.92 8.05 -1.64
CA ILE A 63 50.56 8.50 -1.33
C ILE A 63 49.56 7.54 -2.01
N ALA A 64 48.97 6.62 -1.26
CA ALA A 64 47.89 5.76 -1.72
C ALA A 64 46.50 6.35 -1.35
N ASP A 65 46.14 7.49 -1.95
CA ASP A 65 44.86 8.21 -1.78
C ASP A 65 43.65 7.57 -2.53
N ILE A 66 43.77 6.32 -2.99
CA ILE A 66 42.76 5.67 -3.85
C ILE A 66 42.63 4.20 -3.47
N ILE A 67 41.43 3.78 -3.08
CA ILE A 67 41.10 2.36 -2.91
C ILE A 67 40.86 1.78 -4.30
N THR A 68 41.66 0.78 -4.69
CA THR A 68 41.50 0.07 -5.97
C THR A 68 41.03 -1.36 -5.69
N THR A 69 39.86 -1.72 -6.19
CA THR A 69 39.20 -2.98 -5.85
C THR A 69 38.27 -3.45 -6.97
N ASN A 70 37.53 -4.53 -6.74
CA ASN A 70 36.47 -4.97 -7.63
C ASN A 70 35.13 -4.97 -6.92
N ILE A 71 34.15 -4.28 -7.49
CA ILE A 71 32.78 -4.14 -6.97
C ILE A 71 31.80 -4.72 -7.99
N HIS A 72 30.65 -5.22 -7.55
CA HIS A 72 29.61 -5.72 -8.42
C HIS A 72 28.56 -4.65 -8.68
N VAL A 73 28.26 -4.42 -9.95
CA VAL A 73 27.16 -3.57 -10.39
C VAL A 73 26.18 -4.45 -11.13
N GLN A 74 25.01 -4.70 -10.55
CA GLN A 74 23.97 -5.56 -11.11
C GLN A 74 24.51 -6.96 -11.47
N GLY A 75 25.26 -7.57 -10.54
CA GLY A 75 25.88 -8.89 -10.68
C GLY A 75 27.12 -8.94 -11.58
N LYS A 76 27.57 -7.82 -12.16
CA LYS A 76 28.78 -7.76 -13.00
C LYS A 76 29.94 -7.15 -12.22
N LYS A 77 31.04 -7.90 -12.11
CA LYS A 77 32.29 -7.44 -11.50
C LYS A 77 32.90 -6.29 -12.32
N LYS A 78 33.33 -5.22 -11.63
CA LYS A 78 33.89 -3.99 -12.20
C LYS A 78 35.18 -3.59 -11.50
N VAL A 79 36.23 -3.33 -12.26
CA VAL A 79 37.46 -2.71 -11.71
C VAL A 79 37.12 -1.28 -11.26
N THR A 80 37.28 -1.02 -9.97
CA THR A 80 36.76 0.19 -9.33
C THR A 80 37.85 0.97 -8.59
N GLY A 81 37.90 2.27 -8.80
CA GLY A 81 38.71 3.20 -8.02
C GLY A 81 37.84 4.11 -7.16
N ILE A 82 38.14 4.21 -5.86
CA ILE A 82 37.38 5.02 -4.89
C ILE A 82 38.30 6.10 -4.32
N VAL A 83 37.87 7.36 -4.43
CA VAL A 83 38.48 8.51 -3.77
C VAL A 83 37.61 8.91 -2.59
N LEU A 84 38.22 9.03 -1.41
CA LEU A 84 37.57 9.48 -0.19
C LEU A 84 38.06 10.89 0.16
N LYS A 85 37.22 11.70 0.82
CA LYS A 85 37.61 12.97 1.44
C LYS A 85 36.95 13.15 2.79
N GLY A 86 37.76 13.16 3.84
CA GLY A 86 37.36 13.30 5.24
C GLY A 86 37.30 14.76 5.75
N LYS A 87 37.25 14.90 7.09
CA LYS A 87 37.09 16.14 7.87
C LYS A 87 38.02 17.29 7.51
N SER A 88 39.19 16.99 6.95
CA SER A 88 40.20 17.97 6.53
C SER A 88 39.70 18.90 5.43
N PHE A 89 38.65 18.51 4.71
CA PHE A 89 38.10 19.26 3.57
C PHE A 89 36.64 19.64 3.82
N LYS A 90 36.41 20.75 4.52
CA LYS A 90 35.04 21.27 4.74
C LYS A 90 34.32 21.62 3.43
N LYS A 91 35.07 22.17 2.47
CA LYS A 91 34.65 22.38 1.08
C LYS A 91 35.63 21.63 0.20
N VAL A 92 35.13 20.77 -0.69
CA VAL A 92 35.97 19.98 -1.58
C VAL A 92 35.90 20.58 -2.98
N SER A 93 36.98 21.25 -3.39
CA SER A 93 37.14 21.90 -4.69
C SER A 93 38.05 21.09 -5.61
N SER A 94 38.12 21.45 -6.89
CA SER A 94 39.02 20.77 -7.85
C SER A 94 40.47 20.74 -7.36
N ARG A 95 40.93 21.79 -6.67
CA ARG A 95 42.31 21.88 -6.15
C ARG A 95 42.65 20.75 -5.18
N ASP A 96 41.65 20.24 -4.47
CA ASP A 96 41.81 19.24 -3.42
C ASP A 96 41.83 17.80 -3.96
N VAL A 97 41.31 17.59 -5.18
CA VAL A 97 41.05 16.25 -5.76
C VAL A 97 41.69 16.01 -7.13
N THR A 98 42.23 17.05 -7.78
CA THR A 98 42.79 16.96 -9.16
C THR A 98 43.87 15.89 -9.28
N HIS A 99 44.75 15.77 -8.27
CA HIS A 99 45.83 14.78 -8.29
C HIS A 99 45.29 13.35 -8.20
N GLN A 100 44.29 13.10 -7.35
CA GLN A 100 43.64 11.80 -7.21
C GLN A 100 42.87 11.45 -8.48
N PHE A 101 42.14 12.39 -9.08
CA PHE A 101 41.43 12.16 -10.35
C PHE A 101 42.40 11.85 -11.48
N ALA A 102 43.53 12.55 -11.56
CA ALA A 102 44.57 12.25 -12.53
C ALA A 102 45.13 10.82 -12.35
N LYS A 103 45.35 10.37 -11.11
CA LYS A 103 45.77 9.00 -10.79
C LYS A 103 44.72 7.95 -11.16
N LEU A 104 43.41 8.20 -10.95
CA LEU A 104 42.36 7.25 -11.32
C LEU A 104 42.44 6.85 -12.81
N ARG A 105 42.76 7.79 -13.70
CA ARG A 105 42.92 7.52 -15.15
C ARG A 105 44.07 6.60 -15.48
N THR A 106 45.05 6.46 -14.58
CA THR A 106 46.21 5.59 -14.77
C THR A 106 45.91 4.14 -14.39
N ILE A 107 44.77 3.87 -13.73
CA ILE A 107 44.36 2.52 -13.35
C ILE A 107 43.95 1.74 -14.61
N PRO A 108 44.63 0.62 -14.93
CA PRO A 108 44.33 -0.16 -16.12
C PRO A 108 42.91 -0.72 -16.10
N ASN A 109 42.16 -0.53 -17.19
CA ASN A 109 40.80 -1.04 -17.37
C ASN A 109 39.82 -0.64 -16.26
N ILE A 110 39.95 0.57 -15.70
CA ILE A 110 38.99 1.08 -14.73
C ILE A 110 37.59 1.17 -15.36
N GLU A 111 36.62 0.51 -14.75
CA GLU A 111 35.24 0.44 -15.27
C GLU A 111 34.27 1.27 -14.41
N LEU A 112 34.60 1.53 -13.15
CA LEU A 112 33.81 2.33 -12.22
C LEU A 112 34.71 3.27 -11.40
N MET A 113 34.28 4.52 -11.25
CA MET A 113 34.94 5.54 -10.45
C MET A 113 33.99 6.05 -9.37
N ILE A 114 34.38 5.99 -8.11
CA ILE A 114 33.57 6.45 -6.98
C ILE A 114 34.29 7.61 -6.30
N PHE A 115 33.58 8.71 -6.08
CA PHE A 115 34.06 9.84 -5.30
C PHE A 115 33.14 10.08 -4.10
N CYS A 116 33.66 9.86 -2.90
CA CYS A 116 32.92 10.03 -1.65
C CYS A 116 33.54 11.14 -0.82
N ALA A 117 32.74 12.10 -0.36
CA ALA A 117 33.21 13.17 0.50
C ALA A 117 32.18 13.51 1.58
N VAL A 118 32.66 13.73 2.81
CA VAL A 118 31.81 14.18 3.91
C VAL A 118 31.67 15.69 3.98
N GLY A 119 32.55 16.45 3.30
CA GLY A 119 32.46 17.90 3.14
C GLY A 119 31.56 18.35 1.98
N ASP A 120 31.36 19.66 1.83
CA ASP A 120 30.55 20.23 0.75
C ASP A 120 31.31 20.15 -0.60
N ILE A 121 30.90 19.24 -1.47
CA ILE A 121 31.49 19.05 -2.81
C ILE A 121 31.09 20.22 -3.71
N GLN A 122 32.08 20.99 -4.16
CA GLN A 122 31.86 22.15 -5.02
C GLN A 122 31.64 21.71 -6.49
N ASP A 123 30.94 22.55 -7.27
CA ASP A 123 30.59 22.28 -8.66
C ASP A 123 31.80 22.02 -9.57
N ASP A 124 32.94 22.67 -9.26
CA ASP A 124 34.18 22.48 -10.01
C ASP A 124 34.73 21.06 -9.83
N ALA A 125 34.76 20.56 -8.59
CA ALA A 125 35.18 19.19 -8.27
C ALA A 125 34.26 18.15 -8.92
N GLN A 126 32.93 18.36 -8.89
CA GLN A 126 31.98 17.45 -9.53
C GLN A 126 32.20 17.38 -11.03
N ARG A 127 32.30 18.55 -11.70
CA ARG A 127 32.52 18.63 -13.14
C ARG A 127 33.83 17.95 -13.54
N ASP A 128 34.91 18.21 -12.82
CA ASP A 128 36.23 17.65 -13.13
C ASP A 128 36.25 16.12 -12.90
N PHE A 129 35.53 15.61 -11.90
CA PHE A 129 35.35 14.17 -11.69
C PHE A 129 34.57 13.50 -12.84
N ILE A 130 33.45 14.10 -13.23
CA ILE A 130 32.62 13.60 -14.33
C ILE A 130 33.41 13.60 -15.64
N GLN A 131 34.17 14.66 -15.91
CA GLN A 131 35.05 14.72 -17.08
C GLN A 131 36.12 13.62 -17.04
N CYS A 132 36.71 13.38 -15.86
CA CYS A 132 37.68 12.32 -15.67
C CYS A 132 37.11 10.93 -15.99
N ALA A 133 35.88 10.64 -15.54
CA ALA A 133 35.19 9.40 -15.87
C ALA A 133 34.83 9.29 -17.36
N ALA A 134 34.42 10.40 -17.99
CA ALA A 134 34.15 10.46 -19.41
C ALA A 134 35.40 10.16 -20.25
N ASP A 135 36.54 10.76 -19.89
CA ASP A 135 37.84 10.53 -20.54
C ASP A 135 38.28 9.06 -20.41
N ALA A 136 38.06 8.46 -19.23
CA ALA A 136 38.38 7.06 -18.96
C ALA A 136 37.36 6.07 -19.56
N ARG A 137 36.23 6.54 -20.08
CA ARG A 137 35.09 5.73 -20.54
C ARG A 137 34.57 4.78 -19.46
N SER A 138 34.57 5.25 -18.22
CA SER A 138 34.15 4.51 -17.03
C SER A 138 32.80 5.03 -16.54
N ALA A 139 32.05 4.17 -15.86
CA ALA A 139 30.88 4.60 -15.09
C ALA A 139 31.32 5.35 -13.83
N TYR A 140 30.46 6.18 -13.25
CA TYR A 140 30.81 6.93 -12.04
C TYR A 140 29.69 7.04 -11.01
N LEU A 141 30.07 7.27 -9.76
CA LEU A 141 29.18 7.53 -8.63
C LEU A 141 29.80 8.63 -7.74
N ILE A 142 28.99 9.61 -7.35
CA ILE A 142 29.34 10.63 -6.35
C ILE A 142 28.53 10.35 -5.08
N ILE A 143 29.20 10.25 -3.94
CA ILE A 143 28.60 10.03 -2.63
C ILE A 143 28.86 11.28 -1.78
N ASP A 144 27.81 12.05 -1.52
CA ASP A 144 27.89 13.20 -0.62
C ASP A 144 27.78 12.78 0.86
N ALA A 145 27.83 13.76 1.77
CA ALA A 145 27.71 13.50 3.21
C ALA A 145 26.42 12.76 3.60
N THR A 146 25.31 13.02 2.89
CA THR A 146 24.02 12.39 3.15
C THR A 146 24.02 10.94 2.68
N ASP A 147 24.49 10.68 1.46
CA ASP A 147 24.57 9.32 0.92
C ASP A 147 25.63 8.48 1.66
N CYS A 148 26.71 9.10 2.14
CA CYS A 148 27.68 8.48 3.04
C CYS A 148 27.02 8.08 4.38
N ALA A 149 26.21 8.97 4.98
CA ALA A 149 25.45 8.67 6.19
C ALA A 149 24.54 7.46 6.03
N ARG A 150 23.76 7.47 4.96
CA ARG A 150 22.83 6.39 4.62
C ARG A 150 23.57 5.07 4.50
N LEU A 151 24.69 5.06 3.78
CA LEU A 151 25.51 3.88 3.60
C LEU A 151 26.05 3.36 4.94
N LEU A 152 26.64 4.23 5.76
CA LEU A 152 27.23 3.82 7.04
C LEU A 152 26.18 3.34 8.06
N ILE A 153 24.98 3.92 8.07
CA ILE A 153 23.86 3.47 8.90
C ILE A 153 23.36 2.09 8.43
N ALA A 154 23.15 1.92 7.11
CA ALA A 154 22.64 0.67 6.54
C ALA A 154 23.50 -0.55 6.92
N TYR A 155 24.81 -0.37 6.99
CA TYR A 155 25.77 -1.42 7.35
C TYR A 155 26.21 -1.40 8.83
N GLY A 156 25.45 -0.69 9.68
CA GLY A 156 25.63 -0.66 11.12
C GLY A 156 27.01 -0.16 11.57
N LYS A 157 27.61 0.77 10.82
CA LYS A 157 28.92 1.38 11.16
C LYS A 157 28.76 2.56 12.10
N ILE A 158 27.67 3.31 11.94
CA ILE A 158 27.34 4.47 12.76
C ILE A 158 25.91 4.38 13.28
N CYS A 159 25.65 5.07 14.39
CA CYS A 159 24.36 5.10 15.03
C CYS A 159 23.34 5.91 14.21
N GLN A 160 22.13 5.35 14.07
CA GLN A 160 21.02 6.00 13.38
C GLN A 160 20.46 7.24 14.10
N HIS A 161 20.74 7.42 15.40
CA HIS A 161 20.22 8.54 16.19
C HIS A 161 21.13 9.77 16.14
N ASP A 162 22.46 9.56 16.17
CA ASP A 162 23.44 10.65 16.29
C ASP A 162 24.56 10.58 15.24
N GLY A 163 24.70 9.53 14.46
CA GLY A 163 25.74 9.41 13.43
C GLY A 163 27.14 9.11 13.99
N LEU A 164 27.26 8.76 15.27
CA LEU A 164 28.54 8.41 15.87
C LEU A 164 28.92 6.93 15.60
N PRO A 165 30.22 6.62 15.42
CA PRO A 165 30.70 5.25 15.24
C PRO A 165 30.28 4.30 16.37
N PHE A 166 29.94 3.07 16.02
CA PHE A 166 29.82 1.98 16.99
C PHE A 166 31.21 1.43 17.36
N ASP A 167 31.42 1.17 18.65
CA ASP A 167 32.60 0.48 19.15
C ASP A 167 32.50 -1.05 18.97
N THR A 168 33.52 -1.78 19.41
CA THR A 168 33.56 -3.25 19.33
C THR A 168 32.49 -3.95 20.18
N SER A 169 31.86 -3.23 21.13
CA SER A 169 30.74 -3.71 21.93
C SER A 169 29.37 -3.44 21.28
N GLY A 170 29.36 -2.80 20.11
CA GLY A 170 28.14 -2.43 19.39
C GLY A 170 27.43 -1.22 19.98
N LYS A 171 28.15 -0.33 20.69
CA LYS A 171 27.61 0.89 21.28
C LYS A 171 28.28 2.13 20.72
N CYS A 172 27.50 3.20 20.48
CA CYS A 172 28.11 4.50 20.20
C CYS A 172 28.51 5.19 21.50
N SER A 173 29.27 6.28 21.43
CA SER A 173 29.73 7.03 22.60
C SER A 173 28.60 7.63 23.44
N ASN A 174 27.38 7.77 22.88
CA ASN A 174 26.18 8.18 23.62
C ASN A 174 25.39 6.99 24.22
N GLY A 175 25.88 5.75 24.09
CA GLY A 175 25.30 4.56 24.71
C GLY A 175 24.18 3.88 23.92
N HIS A 176 23.82 4.38 22.74
CA HIS A 176 22.89 3.70 21.83
C HIS A 176 23.48 2.37 21.36
N LYS A 177 22.67 1.30 21.36
CA LYS A 177 23.08 -0.04 20.94
C LYS A 177 22.68 -0.31 19.50
N ASN A 178 23.50 -1.05 18.77
CA ASN A 178 23.19 -1.56 17.44
C ASN A 178 22.25 -2.77 17.50
N ASN A 179 21.04 -2.58 18.05
CA ASN A 179 20.13 -3.68 18.38
C ASN A 179 18.92 -3.80 17.44
N GLU A 180 18.58 -2.76 16.66
CA GLU A 180 17.54 -2.77 15.62
C GLU A 180 17.56 -1.42 14.86
N LEU A 181 17.31 -1.45 13.55
CA LEU A 181 17.22 -0.24 12.72
C LEU A 181 15.82 0.39 12.87
N ILE A 182 15.70 1.46 13.64
CA ILE A 182 14.48 2.24 13.88
C ILE A 182 14.74 3.65 13.35
N LEU A 183 14.15 3.96 12.20
CA LEU A 183 14.32 5.24 11.53
C LEU A 183 13.27 6.23 12.02
N GLU A 184 13.70 7.25 12.75
CA GLU A 184 12.87 8.40 13.10
C GLU A 184 12.87 9.38 11.91
N ILE A 185 11.81 9.34 11.12
CA ILE A 185 11.62 10.27 10.01
C ILE A 185 10.84 11.48 10.55
N PRO A 186 11.42 12.69 10.56
CA PRO A 186 10.66 13.90 10.84
C PRO A 186 9.71 14.15 9.66
N VAL A 187 8.45 13.72 9.80
CA VAL A 187 7.42 14.00 8.81
C VAL A 187 6.93 15.44 9.01
N GLN A 188 7.47 16.38 8.23
CA GLN A 188 6.92 17.75 8.12
C GLN A 188 5.66 17.80 7.25
N GLU A 189 5.25 16.69 6.64
CA GLU A 189 3.97 16.60 5.95
C GLU A 189 2.86 16.35 6.98
N LYS A 190 1.81 17.17 6.94
CA LYS A 190 0.58 16.84 7.67
C LYS A 190 0.18 15.41 7.29
N PRO A 191 -0.27 14.57 8.24
CA PRO A 191 -0.77 13.25 7.93
C PRO A 191 -1.76 13.30 6.77
N SER A 192 -1.38 12.69 5.65
CA SER A 192 -2.18 12.68 4.44
C SER A 192 -2.99 11.40 4.37
N TYR A 193 -4.24 11.51 3.95
CA TYR A 193 -5.11 10.37 3.70
C TYR A 193 -5.92 10.65 2.44
N ASN A 194 -6.31 9.59 1.74
CA ASN A 194 -7.21 9.68 0.60
C ASN A 194 -8.62 9.30 1.05
N VAL A 195 -9.58 10.14 0.67
CA VAL A 195 -11.00 9.86 0.86
C VAL A 195 -11.47 9.06 -0.34
N LEU A 196 -11.80 7.78 -0.12
CA LEU A 196 -12.24 6.90 -1.20
C LEU A 196 -13.74 6.97 -1.45
N LYS A 197 -14.52 7.16 -0.38
CA LYS A 197 -15.97 7.17 -0.44
C LYS A 197 -16.54 8.01 0.69
N GLU A 198 -17.59 8.76 0.41
CA GLU A 198 -18.35 9.51 1.40
C GLU A 198 -19.84 9.43 1.05
N GLU A 199 -20.67 9.14 2.05
CA GLU A 199 -22.08 8.85 1.84
C GLU A 199 -22.98 9.53 2.85
N ASP A 200 -24.16 9.92 2.35
CA ASP A 200 -25.31 10.30 3.16
C ASP A 200 -26.15 9.05 3.44
N VAL A 201 -26.03 8.57 4.67
CA VAL A 201 -26.78 7.42 5.20
C VAL A 201 -27.90 7.87 6.15
N SER A 202 -28.37 9.12 5.99
CA SER A 202 -29.45 9.69 6.78
C SER A 202 -30.76 8.93 6.57
N HIS A 203 -31.60 8.96 7.60
CA HIS A 203 -32.99 8.51 7.54
C HIS A 203 -33.90 9.53 8.23
N GLY A 204 -35.18 9.19 8.39
CA GLY A 204 -36.17 10.16 8.87
C GLY A 204 -35.85 10.77 10.24
N VAL A 205 -35.17 10.06 11.13
CA VAL A 205 -34.99 10.53 12.52
C VAL A 205 -33.56 10.94 12.85
N ALA A 206 -32.61 10.79 11.93
CA ALA A 206 -31.24 11.25 12.10
C ALA A 206 -30.55 11.56 10.77
N LYS A 207 -29.87 12.72 10.72
CA LYS A 207 -28.85 13.08 9.72
C LYS A 207 -27.54 12.34 10.03
N ARG A 208 -27.01 11.56 9.08
CA ARG A 208 -25.87 10.68 9.30
C ARG A 208 -24.95 10.61 8.09
N TYR A 209 -23.65 10.60 8.34
CA TYR A 209 -22.63 10.45 7.29
C TYR A 209 -21.68 9.30 7.56
N SER A 210 -21.15 8.71 6.49
CA SER A 210 -20.03 7.76 6.55
C SER A 210 -18.93 8.14 5.57
N ALA A 211 -17.68 7.79 5.90
CA ALA A 211 -16.56 7.89 4.96
C ALA A 211 -15.60 6.71 5.08
N ILE A 212 -14.97 6.37 3.94
CA ILE A 212 -13.87 5.41 3.85
C ILE A 212 -12.58 6.18 3.60
N LEU A 213 -11.61 6.02 4.50
CA LEU A 213 -10.31 6.68 4.47
C LEU A 213 -9.20 5.67 4.20
N LEU A 214 -8.34 5.98 3.24
CA LEU A 214 -7.11 5.24 2.95
C LEU A 214 -5.92 6.01 3.52
N THR A 215 -5.21 5.39 4.45
CA THR A 215 -4.09 5.98 5.18
C THR A 215 -2.78 5.26 4.89
N ASN A 216 -1.64 5.90 5.21
CA ASN A 216 -0.35 5.23 5.10
C ASN A 216 -0.28 4.05 6.10
N PRO A 217 0.12 2.83 5.68
CA PRO A 217 0.21 1.67 6.57
C PRO A 217 1.14 1.89 7.77
N HIS A 218 2.15 2.74 7.63
CA HIS A 218 3.13 3.01 8.68
C HIS A 218 2.70 4.07 9.70
N TYR A 219 1.54 4.70 9.53
CA TYR A 219 1.05 5.66 10.52
C TYR A 219 0.82 5.02 11.88
N SER A 220 1.24 5.70 12.94
CA SER A 220 0.97 5.30 14.32
C SER A 220 -0.52 5.49 14.65
N ARG A 221 -0.96 4.89 15.76
CA ARG A 221 -2.33 5.12 16.25
C ARG A 221 -2.60 6.59 16.54
N ASP A 222 -1.61 7.35 17.05
CA ASP A 222 -1.76 8.78 17.32
C ASP A 222 -1.98 9.61 16.06
N ILE A 223 -1.28 9.28 14.98
CA ILE A 223 -1.49 9.94 13.69
C ILE A 223 -2.91 9.65 13.18
N ILE A 224 -3.36 8.39 13.25
CA ILE A 224 -4.70 7.98 12.82
C ILE A 224 -5.79 8.64 13.67
N ARG A 225 -5.59 8.78 14.98
CA ARG A 225 -6.49 9.53 15.88
C ARG A 225 -6.65 10.98 15.44
N ASN A 226 -5.55 11.65 15.09
CA ASN A 226 -5.61 13.03 14.60
C ASN A 226 -6.38 13.12 13.28
N ILE A 227 -6.15 12.19 12.33
CA ILE A 227 -6.90 12.10 11.07
C ILE A 227 -8.40 11.91 11.35
N ILE A 228 -8.77 10.98 12.24
CA ILE A 228 -10.15 10.71 12.62
C ILE A 228 -10.80 11.97 13.20
N ARG A 229 -10.14 12.63 14.15
CA ARG A 229 -10.68 13.85 14.79
C ARG A 229 -10.94 14.96 13.76
N GLU A 230 -9.95 15.24 12.91
CA GLU A 230 -10.07 16.29 11.89
C GLU A 230 -11.19 15.97 10.89
N LYS A 231 -11.22 14.74 10.38
CA LYS A 231 -12.23 14.33 9.39
C LYS A 231 -13.63 14.26 9.98
N THR A 232 -13.77 13.79 11.22
CA THR A 232 -15.07 13.77 11.90
C THR A 232 -15.60 15.20 12.07
N GLU A 233 -14.76 16.16 12.48
CA GLU A 233 -15.21 17.55 12.63
C GLU A 233 -15.63 18.17 11.29
N GLU A 234 -14.87 17.93 10.22
CA GLU A 234 -15.26 18.34 8.86
C GLU A 234 -16.63 17.78 8.46
N MET A 235 -16.86 16.48 8.71
CA MET A 235 -18.09 15.80 8.31
C MET A 235 -19.33 16.22 9.11
N LYS A 236 -19.19 16.72 10.34
CA LYS A 236 -20.32 17.23 11.12
C LYS A 236 -21.07 18.36 10.43
N HIS A 237 -20.34 19.19 9.68
CA HIS A 237 -20.88 20.43 9.08
C HIS A 237 -21.09 20.32 7.58
N ARG A 238 -21.12 19.10 7.04
CA ARG A 238 -21.22 18.89 5.60
C ARG A 238 -22.63 19.17 5.07
N GLU A 239 -22.67 19.72 3.85
CA GLU A 239 -23.88 20.03 3.08
C GLU A 239 -23.98 19.15 1.81
N TYR A 240 -23.72 17.85 1.94
CA TYR A 240 -23.94 16.87 0.88
C TYR A 240 -25.18 16.04 1.20
N TYR A 241 -26.04 15.84 0.20
CA TYR A 241 -27.30 15.12 0.34
C TYR A 241 -27.49 14.13 -0.78
N ARG A 242 -27.88 12.88 -0.47
CA ARG A 242 -28.06 11.86 -1.52
C ARG A 242 -29.27 12.12 -2.42
N THR A 243 -30.29 12.83 -1.93
CA THR A 243 -31.49 13.18 -2.68
C THR A 243 -32.09 14.52 -2.22
N PRO A 244 -32.85 15.22 -3.08
CA PRO A 244 -33.53 16.48 -2.70
C PRO A 244 -34.45 16.35 -1.48
N ARG A 245 -35.08 15.19 -1.29
CA ARG A 245 -35.95 14.93 -0.14
C ARG A 245 -35.18 14.89 1.18
N VAL A 246 -33.93 14.43 1.16
CA VAL A 246 -33.07 14.41 2.35
C VAL A 246 -32.55 15.83 2.63
N GLU A 247 -32.21 16.57 1.59
CA GLU A 247 -31.83 17.99 1.68
C GLU A 247 -32.96 18.85 2.28
N GLU A 248 -34.19 18.72 1.80
CA GLU A 248 -35.35 19.44 2.33
C GLU A 248 -35.53 19.20 3.85
N ARG A 249 -35.25 17.97 4.30
CA ARG A 249 -35.39 17.59 5.70
C ARG A 249 -34.24 18.06 6.58
N TRP A 250 -33.00 18.00 6.08
CA TRP A 250 -31.79 18.12 6.89
C TRP A 250 -30.82 19.23 6.46
N GLY A 251 -31.22 20.06 5.48
CA GLY A 251 -30.39 21.04 4.78
C GLY A 251 -29.57 22.00 5.64
N LYS A 252 -30.04 22.28 6.85
CA LYS A 252 -29.41 23.21 7.80
C LYS A 252 -29.00 22.57 9.12
N THR A 253 -29.20 21.27 9.26
CA THR A 253 -28.91 20.54 10.49
C THR A 253 -27.50 19.96 10.40
N PRO A 254 -26.64 20.12 11.41
CA PRO A 254 -25.41 19.35 11.51
C PRO A 254 -25.67 17.84 11.52
N ALA A 255 -24.66 17.04 11.21
CA ALA A 255 -24.77 15.59 11.34
C ALA A 255 -25.02 15.22 12.80
N HIS A 256 -25.84 14.19 13.03
CA HIS A 256 -26.03 13.60 14.36
C HIS A 256 -25.13 12.38 14.57
N VAL A 257 -24.72 11.71 13.48
CA VAL A 257 -23.83 10.56 13.54
C VAL A 257 -22.82 10.62 12.39
N VAL A 258 -21.55 10.38 12.69
CA VAL A 258 -20.48 10.26 11.70
C VAL A 258 -19.74 8.94 11.91
N TRP A 259 -19.59 8.15 10.85
CA TRP A 259 -18.76 6.94 10.84
C TRP A 259 -17.56 7.10 9.93
N LEU A 260 -16.38 6.68 10.39
CA LEU A 260 -15.21 6.56 9.53
C LEU A 260 -14.70 5.12 9.53
N TYR A 261 -14.37 4.62 8.35
CA TYR A 261 -13.73 3.33 8.13
C TYR A 261 -12.32 3.57 7.62
N VAL A 262 -11.31 3.14 8.37
CA VAL A 262 -9.90 3.44 8.06
C VAL A 262 -9.20 2.17 7.57
N ALA A 263 -8.64 2.22 6.38
CA ALA A 263 -7.86 1.16 5.75
C ALA A 263 -6.42 1.62 5.45
N SER A 264 -5.51 0.66 5.24
CA SER A 264 -4.12 0.96 4.87
C SER A 264 -3.75 0.57 3.44
N SER A 265 -4.62 -0.17 2.74
CA SER A 265 -4.47 -0.55 1.34
C SER A 265 -5.83 -0.58 0.63
N LEU A 266 -5.84 -0.58 -0.70
CA LEU A 266 -7.08 -0.78 -1.47
C LEU A 266 -7.63 -2.21 -1.30
N GLU A 267 -6.76 -3.18 -1.04
CA GLU A 267 -7.15 -4.56 -0.76
C GLU A 267 -7.86 -4.67 0.60
N ASP A 268 -7.44 -3.90 1.61
CA ASP A 268 -8.14 -3.81 2.89
C ASP A 268 -9.56 -3.24 2.69
N VAL A 269 -9.70 -2.24 1.81
CA VAL A 269 -11.00 -1.63 1.49
C VAL A 269 -11.90 -2.65 0.82
N GLN A 270 -11.39 -3.37 -0.19
CA GLN A 270 -12.12 -4.42 -0.91
C GLN A 270 -12.62 -5.51 0.06
N ASN A 271 -11.76 -5.93 0.99
CA ASN A 271 -12.05 -7.00 1.93
C ASN A 271 -12.71 -6.55 3.23
N HIS A 272 -13.02 -5.26 3.35
CA HIS A 272 -13.54 -4.67 4.59
C HIS A 272 -12.66 -4.96 5.82
N ASN A 273 -11.35 -5.16 5.61
CA ASN A 273 -10.35 -5.37 6.65
C ASN A 273 -9.91 -4.02 7.23
N TRP A 274 -10.83 -3.37 7.94
CA TRP A 274 -10.56 -2.07 8.53
C TRP A 274 -9.50 -2.17 9.60
N ARG A 275 -8.52 -1.27 9.57
CA ARG A 275 -7.53 -1.11 10.64
C ARG A 275 -8.22 -0.60 11.92
N CYS A 276 -9.15 0.33 11.74
CA CYS A 276 -10.09 0.73 12.77
C CYS A 276 -11.36 1.31 12.15
N THR A 277 -12.41 1.35 12.95
CA THR A 277 -13.62 2.12 12.67
C THR A 277 -13.83 3.14 13.76
N SER A 278 -14.45 4.26 13.43
CA SER A 278 -14.83 5.27 14.41
C SER A 278 -16.30 5.64 14.27
N CYS A 279 -16.90 6.08 15.38
CA CYS A 279 -18.24 6.61 15.44
C CYS A 279 -18.28 7.81 16.36
N TRP A 280 -18.80 8.93 15.86
CA TRP A 280 -19.20 10.05 16.69
C TRP A 280 -20.71 10.17 16.67
N ILE A 281 -21.30 10.40 17.85
CA ILE A 281 -22.74 10.58 18.04
C ILE A 281 -22.95 11.91 18.74
N ASP A 282 -23.84 12.74 18.19
CA ASP A 282 -24.28 13.98 18.82
C ASP A 282 -24.93 13.66 20.18
N PRO A 283 -24.43 14.25 21.29
CA PRO A 283 -25.02 14.08 22.62
C PRO A 283 -26.50 14.47 22.69
N ALA A 284 -26.99 15.33 21.79
CA ALA A 284 -28.40 15.72 21.72
C ALA A 284 -29.30 14.68 21.03
N LEU A 285 -28.74 13.68 20.34
CA LEU A 285 -29.53 12.64 19.67
C LEU A 285 -30.21 11.74 20.73
N PRO A 286 -31.55 11.57 20.69
CA PRO A 286 -32.26 10.70 21.63
C PRO A 286 -31.75 9.25 21.58
N GLU A 287 -31.76 8.59 22.74
CA GLU A 287 -31.18 7.26 22.93
C GLU A 287 -31.76 6.20 21.97
N ASP A 288 -33.08 6.23 21.73
CA ASP A 288 -33.78 5.34 20.79
C ASP A 288 -33.28 5.44 19.34
N PHE A 289 -32.61 6.55 18.99
CA PHE A 289 -32.07 6.80 17.66
C PHE A 289 -30.55 6.70 17.59
N ARG A 290 -29.89 6.35 18.69
CA ARG A 290 -28.45 6.11 18.71
C ARG A 290 -28.14 4.73 18.14
N PRO A 291 -27.11 4.61 17.29
CA PRO A 291 -26.68 3.30 16.82
C PRO A 291 -26.09 2.48 17.97
N LEU A 292 -26.32 1.16 17.93
CA LEU A 292 -25.65 0.23 18.83
C LEU A 292 -24.19 0.09 18.41
N LEU A 293 -23.28 0.29 19.36
CA LEU A 293 -21.84 0.24 19.15
C LEU A 293 -21.26 -0.97 19.90
N PRO A 294 -20.99 -2.11 19.23
CA PRO A 294 -20.44 -3.28 19.89
C PRO A 294 -18.94 -3.13 20.16
N GLY A 295 -18.45 -3.86 21.18
CA GLY A 295 -17.03 -4.12 21.46
C GLY A 295 -16.33 -3.14 22.40
N ASP A 296 -15.07 -3.45 22.71
CA ASP A 296 -14.17 -2.56 23.46
C ASP A 296 -13.80 -1.35 22.58
N ARG A 297 -14.01 -0.14 23.08
CA ARG A 297 -13.74 1.09 22.32
C ARG A 297 -12.91 2.08 23.13
N GLU A 298 -12.03 2.75 22.41
CA GLU A 298 -11.30 3.90 22.91
C GLU A 298 -12.17 5.16 22.70
N ILE A 299 -12.21 6.07 23.67
CA ILE A 299 -12.93 7.35 23.55
C ILE A 299 -11.92 8.48 23.38
N LEU A 300 -12.05 9.25 22.30
CA LEU A 300 -11.25 10.42 21.98
C LEU A 300 -12.18 11.61 21.66
N ASP A 301 -12.23 12.62 22.52
CA ASP A 301 -13.06 13.84 22.31
C ASP A 301 -14.54 13.53 21.97
N GLY A 302 -15.11 12.48 22.59
CA GLY A 302 -16.48 12.01 22.32
C GLY A 302 -16.64 11.19 21.02
N ILE A 303 -15.53 10.87 20.34
CA ILE A 303 -15.45 9.94 19.22
C ILE A 303 -15.05 8.57 19.76
N GLU A 304 -15.85 7.55 19.49
CA GLU A 304 -15.51 6.17 19.82
C GLU A 304 -14.73 5.52 18.69
N ILE A 305 -13.57 4.93 19.00
CA ILE A 305 -12.68 4.27 18.04
C ILE A 305 -12.55 2.79 18.41
N SER A 306 -12.83 1.91 17.46
CA SER A 306 -12.68 0.46 17.57
C SER A 306 -11.49 0.00 16.74
N TRP A 307 -10.41 -0.39 17.41
CA TRP A 307 -9.20 -0.93 16.77
C TRP A 307 -9.37 -2.42 16.45
N ASN A 308 -9.07 -2.81 15.21
CA ASN A 308 -9.10 -4.22 14.82
C ASN A 308 -7.84 -4.94 15.34
N LYS A 309 -8.03 -5.81 16.35
CA LYS A 309 -6.95 -6.61 16.97
C LYS A 309 -6.38 -7.65 15.99
N GLU A 310 -7.20 -8.12 15.06
CA GLU A 310 -6.86 -9.16 14.07
C GLU A 310 -6.44 -8.57 12.71
N TYR A 311 -6.19 -7.25 12.64
CA TYR A 311 -5.88 -6.56 11.39
C TYR A 311 -4.66 -7.16 10.67
N HIS A 312 -3.53 -7.32 11.37
CA HIS A 312 -2.30 -7.80 10.76
C HIS A 312 -2.36 -9.28 10.33
N PRO A 313 -2.86 -10.22 11.17
CA PRO A 313 -3.07 -11.61 10.74
C PRO A 313 -3.98 -11.71 9.52
N LEU A 314 -5.09 -10.96 9.50
CA LEU A 314 -6.02 -11.00 8.37
C LEU A 314 -5.40 -10.38 7.11
N ALA A 315 -4.74 -9.22 7.22
CA ALA A 315 -4.04 -8.60 6.10
C ALA A 315 -2.99 -9.53 5.49
N GLN A 316 -2.22 -10.24 6.34
CA GLN A 316 -1.24 -11.22 5.88
C GLN A 316 -1.92 -12.37 5.13
N TYR A 317 -2.96 -12.97 5.72
CA TYR A 317 -3.72 -14.05 5.08
C TYR A 317 -4.29 -13.62 3.73
N LEU A 318 -4.87 -12.42 3.65
CA LEU A 318 -5.42 -11.86 2.41
C LEU A 318 -4.34 -11.68 1.34
N SER A 319 -3.14 -11.22 1.74
CA SER A 319 -2.02 -11.02 0.82
C SER A 319 -1.36 -12.32 0.33
N GLU A 320 -1.40 -13.39 1.15
CA GLU A 320 -0.82 -14.70 0.83
C GLU A 320 -1.77 -15.56 -0.01
N ASP A 321 -3.08 -15.39 0.19
CA ASP A 321 -4.13 -16.00 -0.63
C ASP A 321 -4.16 -15.31 -2.00
N ARG A 322 -3.19 -15.65 -2.87
CA ARG A 322 -3.04 -15.07 -4.20
C ARG A 322 -4.32 -15.27 -5.00
N SER A 323 -5.11 -14.21 -5.10
CA SER A 323 -6.18 -14.02 -6.08
C SER A 323 -5.76 -14.64 -7.43
N ALA A 324 -6.65 -15.41 -8.06
CA ALA A 324 -6.32 -15.99 -9.36
C ALA A 324 -5.99 -14.87 -10.37
N PRO A 325 -5.09 -15.12 -11.34
CA PRO A 325 -4.84 -14.17 -12.42
C PRO A 325 -6.16 -13.73 -13.07
N LYS A 326 -6.22 -12.46 -13.48
CA LYS A 326 -7.45 -11.84 -14.03
C LYS A 326 -8.09 -12.70 -15.12
N GLU A 327 -7.30 -13.23 -16.03
CA GLU A 327 -7.75 -14.06 -17.15
C GLU A 327 -8.35 -15.40 -16.72
N VAL A 328 -7.88 -15.95 -15.60
CA VAL A 328 -8.41 -17.18 -15.01
C VAL A 328 -9.73 -16.88 -14.31
N TYR A 329 -9.74 -15.86 -13.44
CA TYR A 329 -10.93 -15.40 -12.72
C TYR A 329 -12.09 -15.09 -13.67
N LEU A 330 -11.84 -14.24 -14.69
CA LEU A 330 -12.88 -13.83 -15.62
C LEU A 330 -13.44 -14.99 -16.44
N ARG A 331 -12.60 -15.95 -16.85
CA ARG A 331 -13.06 -17.12 -17.60
C ARG A 331 -14.04 -17.96 -16.79
N GLU A 332 -13.75 -18.17 -15.51
CA GLU A 332 -14.61 -18.94 -14.61
C GLU A 332 -15.92 -18.20 -14.35
N VAL A 333 -15.84 -16.92 -13.96
CA VAL A 333 -17.00 -16.11 -13.61
C VAL A 333 -17.92 -15.88 -14.82
N ASP A 334 -17.36 -15.56 -16.00
CA ASP A 334 -18.15 -15.42 -17.23
C ASP A 334 -18.91 -16.71 -17.58
N THR A 335 -18.30 -17.87 -17.30
CA THR A 335 -18.95 -19.17 -17.54
C THR A 335 -20.11 -19.39 -16.57
N VAL A 336 -19.90 -19.11 -15.28
CA VAL A 336 -20.93 -19.22 -14.25
C VAL A 336 -22.09 -18.26 -14.54
N CYS A 337 -21.80 -16.99 -14.82
CA CYS A 337 -22.83 -15.97 -15.06
C CYS A 337 -23.65 -16.28 -16.33
N LYS A 338 -23.04 -16.82 -17.40
CA LYS A 338 -23.79 -17.31 -18.57
C LYS A 338 -24.80 -18.41 -18.24
N ILE A 339 -24.42 -19.37 -17.38
CA ILE A 339 -25.31 -20.46 -16.98
C ILE A 339 -26.45 -19.92 -16.10
N LEU A 340 -26.14 -19.04 -15.14
CA LEU A 340 -27.14 -18.40 -14.28
C LEU A 340 -28.15 -17.57 -15.07
N ILE A 341 -27.69 -16.79 -16.06
CA ILE A 341 -28.58 -16.04 -16.95
C ILE A 341 -29.49 -16.99 -17.74
N GLY A 342 -28.96 -18.11 -18.23
CA GLY A 342 -29.74 -19.13 -18.92
C GLY A 342 -30.83 -19.74 -18.03
N LEU A 343 -30.48 -20.10 -16.79
CA LEU A 343 -31.41 -20.63 -15.80
C LEU A 343 -32.49 -19.59 -15.45
N GLY A 344 -32.09 -18.36 -15.11
CA GLY A 344 -33.02 -17.30 -14.75
C GLY A 344 -33.99 -16.95 -15.88
N ASN A 345 -33.52 -16.81 -17.12
CA ASN A 345 -34.40 -16.58 -18.28
C ASN A 345 -35.42 -17.72 -18.46
N ASN A 346 -35.01 -18.96 -18.22
CA ASN A 346 -35.90 -20.11 -18.31
C ASN A 346 -36.97 -20.10 -17.20
N VAL A 347 -36.60 -19.72 -15.97
CA VAL A 347 -37.56 -19.54 -14.88
C VAL A 347 -38.54 -18.42 -15.19
N VAL A 348 -38.06 -17.27 -15.69
CA VAL A 348 -38.90 -16.14 -16.10
C VAL A 348 -39.94 -16.59 -17.13
N GLU A 349 -39.52 -17.29 -18.17
CA GLU A 349 -40.42 -17.80 -19.23
C GLU A 349 -41.52 -18.70 -18.65
N LYS A 350 -41.17 -19.66 -17.79
CA LYS A 350 -42.14 -20.59 -17.20
C LYS A 350 -43.07 -19.91 -16.21
N PHE A 351 -42.56 -18.99 -15.40
CA PHE A 351 -43.39 -18.24 -14.47
C PHE A 351 -44.37 -17.31 -15.19
N GLN A 352 -43.97 -16.69 -16.30
CA GLN A 352 -44.86 -15.89 -17.14
C GLN A 352 -45.96 -16.75 -17.79
N ALA A 353 -45.64 -17.95 -18.28
CA ALA A 353 -46.63 -18.89 -18.80
C ALA A 353 -47.64 -19.31 -17.72
N TYR A 354 -47.16 -19.60 -16.50
CA TYR A 354 -48.01 -19.86 -15.34
C TYR A 354 -48.92 -18.66 -15.01
N SER A 355 -48.35 -17.45 -14.97
CA SER A 355 -49.09 -16.21 -14.68
C SER A 355 -50.15 -15.90 -15.75
N ALA A 356 -49.91 -16.29 -17.00
CA ALA A 356 -50.85 -16.18 -18.11
C ALA A 356 -51.91 -17.30 -18.14
N GLY A 357 -51.83 -18.28 -17.23
CA GLY A 357 -52.73 -19.44 -17.16
C GLY A 357 -52.50 -20.50 -18.25
N THR A 358 -51.38 -20.44 -18.98
CA THR A 358 -51.03 -21.42 -20.02
C THR A 358 -50.21 -22.59 -19.48
N LEU A 359 -49.74 -22.50 -18.23
CA LEU A 359 -49.03 -23.55 -17.49
C LEU A 359 -49.68 -23.71 -16.11
N SER A 360 -49.84 -24.94 -15.62
CA SER A 360 -50.35 -25.15 -14.26
C SER A 360 -49.27 -24.89 -13.20
N GLU A 361 -49.66 -24.60 -11.96
CA GLU A 361 -48.70 -24.45 -10.85
C GLU A 361 -47.93 -25.75 -10.61
N ALA A 362 -48.58 -26.91 -10.76
CA ALA A 362 -47.92 -28.21 -10.61
C ALA A 362 -46.82 -28.42 -11.66
N ASP A 363 -47.07 -28.03 -12.91
CA ASP A 363 -46.07 -28.12 -13.98
C ASP A 363 -44.92 -27.12 -13.76
N LEU A 364 -45.22 -25.91 -13.27
CA LEU A 364 -44.19 -24.95 -12.88
C LEU A 364 -43.30 -25.53 -11.78
N ILE A 365 -43.90 -26.07 -10.71
CA ILE A 365 -43.16 -26.69 -9.59
C ILE A 365 -42.29 -27.82 -10.09
N GLN A 366 -42.85 -28.74 -10.89
CA GLN A 366 -42.09 -29.87 -11.44
C GLN A 366 -40.90 -29.39 -12.27
N HIS A 367 -41.09 -28.37 -13.10
CA HIS A 367 -40.04 -27.81 -13.94
C HIS A 367 -38.93 -27.16 -13.10
N MET A 368 -39.28 -26.35 -12.11
CA MET A 368 -38.33 -25.72 -11.18
C MET A 368 -37.51 -26.77 -10.42
N GLN A 369 -38.18 -27.80 -9.90
CA GLN A 369 -37.54 -28.88 -9.15
C GLN A 369 -36.63 -29.74 -10.02
N ALA A 370 -36.97 -29.95 -11.30
CA ALA A 370 -36.11 -30.67 -12.24
C ALA A 370 -34.78 -29.94 -12.52
N LEU A 371 -34.78 -28.61 -12.47
CA LEU A 371 -33.59 -27.77 -12.70
C LEU A 371 -32.79 -27.48 -11.42
N THR A 372 -33.34 -27.78 -10.24
CA THR A 372 -32.69 -27.51 -8.94
C THR A 372 -31.30 -28.13 -8.80
N PRO A 373 -31.01 -29.38 -9.26
CA PRO A 373 -29.66 -29.93 -9.18
C PRO A 373 -28.62 -29.13 -9.98
N GLN A 374 -29.02 -28.58 -11.12
CA GLN A 374 -28.14 -27.76 -11.95
C GLN A 374 -27.90 -26.39 -11.31
N GLU A 375 -28.94 -25.77 -10.77
CA GLU A 375 -28.82 -24.50 -10.02
C GLU A 375 -27.89 -24.67 -8.82
N ALA A 376 -28.09 -25.69 -7.99
CA ALA A 376 -27.29 -25.94 -6.80
C ALA A 376 -25.80 -26.14 -7.12
N GLU A 377 -25.48 -26.83 -8.21
CA GLU A 377 -24.09 -27.00 -8.66
C GLU A 377 -23.46 -25.67 -9.12
N VAL A 378 -24.22 -24.83 -9.81
CA VAL A 378 -23.72 -23.53 -10.29
C VAL A 378 -23.57 -22.54 -9.14
N SER A 379 -24.52 -22.50 -8.20
CA SER A 379 -24.44 -21.70 -6.97
C SER A 379 -23.27 -22.15 -6.10
N ARG A 380 -23.00 -23.46 -6.00
CA ARG A 380 -21.81 -23.96 -5.31
C ARG A 380 -20.53 -23.46 -5.99
N ARG A 381 -20.46 -23.53 -7.32
CA ARG A 381 -19.31 -23.04 -8.11
C ARG A 381 -19.10 -21.54 -7.94
N SER A 382 -20.17 -20.74 -7.90
CA SER A 382 -20.07 -19.29 -7.67
C SER A 382 -19.49 -18.96 -6.30
N ARG A 383 -19.77 -19.78 -5.27
CA ARG A 383 -19.24 -19.58 -3.92
C ARG A 383 -17.80 -20.09 -3.73
N THR A 384 -17.29 -20.92 -4.64
CA THR A 384 -15.95 -21.55 -4.53
C THR A 384 -14.91 -20.99 -5.49
N HIS A 385 -15.26 -20.03 -6.34
CA HIS A 385 -14.28 -19.44 -7.26
C HIS A 385 -13.25 -18.58 -6.51
N PRO A 386 -12.06 -18.36 -7.08
CA PRO A 386 -11.05 -17.49 -6.48
C PRO A 386 -11.57 -16.08 -6.19
N ARG A 387 -10.94 -15.37 -5.25
CA ARG A 387 -11.25 -13.97 -4.97
C ARG A 387 -11.04 -13.09 -6.24
N PRO A 388 -11.93 -12.13 -6.53
CA PRO A 388 -11.71 -11.18 -7.61
C PRO A 388 -10.44 -10.35 -7.38
N PRO A 389 -9.58 -10.20 -8.40
CA PRO A 389 -8.61 -9.10 -8.43
C PRO A 389 -9.31 -7.76 -8.21
N LEU A 390 -8.60 -6.77 -7.65
CA LEU A 390 -9.16 -5.47 -7.26
C LEU A 390 -9.98 -4.80 -8.37
N GLU A 391 -9.48 -4.82 -9.61
CA GLU A 391 -10.17 -4.23 -10.77
C GLU A 391 -11.42 -4.99 -11.22
N CYS A 392 -11.59 -6.24 -10.77
CA CYS A 392 -12.75 -7.08 -11.08
C CYS A 392 -13.77 -7.11 -9.94
N ASP A 393 -13.54 -6.44 -8.82
CA ASP A 393 -14.36 -6.55 -7.61
C ASP A 393 -15.83 -6.19 -7.85
N ALA A 394 -16.09 -5.06 -8.51
CA ALA A 394 -17.45 -4.63 -8.84
C ALA A 394 -18.20 -5.64 -9.74
N TYR A 395 -17.50 -6.22 -10.72
CA TYR A 395 -18.06 -7.26 -11.58
C TYR A 395 -18.32 -8.57 -10.81
N GLY A 396 -17.39 -8.97 -9.94
CA GLY A 396 -17.57 -10.13 -9.07
C GLY A 396 -18.76 -9.99 -8.13
N ASN A 397 -18.96 -8.80 -7.55
CA ASN A 397 -20.12 -8.48 -6.72
C ASN A 397 -21.42 -8.51 -7.53
N ALA A 398 -21.45 -7.95 -8.74
CA ALA A 398 -22.62 -8.03 -9.63
C ALA A 398 -22.99 -9.47 -9.99
N CYS A 399 -22.00 -10.31 -10.32
CA CYS A 399 -22.21 -11.74 -10.58
C CYS A 399 -22.68 -12.51 -9.33
N SER A 400 -22.18 -12.17 -8.14
CA SER A 400 -22.64 -12.76 -6.87
C SER A 400 -24.10 -12.40 -6.57
N ASN A 401 -24.50 -11.15 -6.83
CA ASN A 401 -25.89 -10.69 -6.69
C ASN A 401 -26.83 -11.41 -7.66
N LEU A 402 -26.39 -11.65 -8.91
CA LEU A 402 -27.14 -12.47 -9.86
C LEU A 402 -27.33 -13.89 -9.33
N SER A 403 -26.27 -14.53 -8.83
CA SER A 403 -26.37 -15.88 -8.25
C SER A 403 -27.39 -15.90 -7.11
N ALA A 404 -27.28 -14.99 -6.14
CA ALA A 404 -28.23 -14.92 -5.02
C ALA A 404 -29.69 -14.69 -5.48
N THR A 405 -29.89 -13.91 -6.54
CA THR A 405 -31.23 -13.67 -7.10
C THR A 405 -31.78 -14.93 -7.75
N VAL A 406 -30.98 -15.65 -8.55
CA VAL A 406 -31.39 -16.92 -9.16
C VAL A 406 -31.66 -17.97 -8.08
N ASP A 407 -30.78 -18.12 -7.08
CA ASP A 407 -30.99 -19.02 -5.93
C ASP A 407 -32.35 -18.73 -5.26
N ASN A 408 -32.70 -17.45 -5.04
CA ASN A 408 -34.01 -17.05 -4.48
C ASN A 408 -35.20 -17.45 -5.36
N MET A 409 -35.08 -17.30 -6.69
CA MET A 409 -36.14 -17.71 -7.62
C MET A 409 -36.44 -19.22 -7.49
N PHE A 410 -35.41 -20.05 -7.33
CA PHE A 410 -35.56 -21.49 -7.09
C PHE A 410 -36.09 -21.81 -5.68
N LEU A 411 -35.65 -21.05 -4.67
CA LEU A 411 -36.06 -21.24 -3.28
C LEU A 411 -37.58 -21.19 -3.11
N PHE A 412 -38.27 -20.26 -3.78
CA PHE A 412 -39.71 -20.07 -3.61
C PHE A 412 -40.55 -21.30 -3.99
N TYR A 413 -40.15 -22.05 -5.02
CA TYR A 413 -40.85 -23.26 -5.50
C TYR A 413 -40.14 -24.57 -5.13
N SER A 414 -39.13 -24.49 -4.27
CA SER A 414 -38.52 -25.66 -3.63
C SER A 414 -39.49 -26.32 -2.63
N PRO A 415 -39.29 -27.60 -2.24
CA PRO A 415 -40.13 -28.24 -1.24
C PRO A 415 -40.28 -27.42 0.05
N TRP A 416 -39.17 -26.84 0.53
CA TRP A 416 -39.18 -25.97 1.72
C TRP A 416 -39.93 -24.65 1.48
N GLY A 417 -39.78 -24.04 0.30
CA GLY A 417 -40.53 -22.84 -0.07
C GLY A 417 -42.04 -23.08 -0.16
N LEU A 418 -42.44 -24.26 -0.62
CA LEU A 418 -43.84 -24.68 -0.69
C LEU A 418 -44.48 -24.82 0.70
N GLU A 419 -43.70 -25.28 1.69
CA GLU A 419 -44.12 -25.39 3.10
C GLU A 419 -44.13 -24.04 3.83
N THR A 420 -43.20 -23.14 3.48
CA THR A 420 -42.96 -21.89 4.21
C THR A 420 -43.91 -20.78 3.79
N TRP A 421 -44.16 -20.62 2.49
CA TRP A 421 -44.94 -19.51 1.95
C TRP A 421 -46.20 -19.95 1.21
N PRO A 422 -47.35 -19.32 1.46
CA PRO A 422 -48.53 -19.49 0.63
C PRO A 422 -48.25 -19.06 -0.82
N GLN A 423 -48.99 -19.65 -1.77
CA GLN A 423 -48.87 -19.38 -3.21
C GLN A 423 -48.82 -17.88 -3.55
N LYS A 424 -49.76 -17.09 -3.03
CA LYS A 424 -49.82 -15.64 -3.27
C LYS A 424 -48.52 -14.91 -2.89
N ASN A 425 -47.85 -15.35 -1.82
CA ASN A 425 -46.60 -14.77 -1.37
C ASN A 425 -45.44 -15.21 -2.27
N ARG A 426 -45.42 -16.48 -2.68
CA ARG A 426 -44.42 -16.99 -3.64
C ARG A 426 -44.51 -16.24 -4.97
N ASP A 427 -45.72 -16.04 -5.50
CA ASP A 427 -45.94 -15.30 -6.75
C ASP A 427 -45.51 -13.83 -6.63
N TYR A 428 -45.73 -13.20 -5.46
CA TYR A 428 -45.24 -11.86 -5.20
C TYR A 428 -43.70 -11.80 -5.16
N LEU A 429 -43.07 -12.67 -4.36
CA LEU A 429 -41.62 -12.74 -4.23
C LEU A 429 -40.92 -13.07 -5.57
N MET A 430 -41.52 -13.96 -6.37
CA MET A 430 -41.01 -14.29 -7.70
C MET A 430 -41.04 -13.07 -8.64
N ARG A 431 -42.11 -12.26 -8.62
CA ARG A 431 -42.15 -11.04 -9.45
C ARG A 431 -41.05 -10.05 -9.07
N GLU A 432 -40.85 -9.80 -7.78
CA GLU A 432 -39.76 -8.94 -7.28
C GLU A 432 -38.38 -9.50 -7.69
N ALA A 433 -38.19 -10.82 -7.58
CA ALA A 433 -36.94 -11.45 -7.98
C ALA A 433 -36.69 -11.38 -9.50
N ILE A 434 -37.75 -11.44 -10.33
CA ILE A 434 -37.64 -11.26 -11.78
C ILE A 434 -37.22 -9.84 -12.14
N GLU A 435 -37.78 -8.82 -11.48
CA GLU A 435 -37.36 -7.43 -11.66
C GLU A 435 -35.89 -7.25 -11.30
N LEU A 436 -35.47 -7.76 -10.13
CA LEU A 436 -34.08 -7.73 -9.70
C LEU A 436 -33.14 -8.52 -10.63
N PHE A 437 -33.61 -9.63 -11.20
CA PHE A 437 -32.83 -10.44 -12.15
C PHE A 437 -32.52 -9.65 -13.43
N GLU A 438 -33.49 -8.91 -13.97
CA GLU A 438 -33.27 -8.05 -15.14
C GLU A 438 -32.34 -6.87 -14.83
N GLU A 439 -32.48 -6.25 -13.66
CA GLU A 439 -31.54 -5.21 -13.20
C GLU A 439 -30.10 -5.75 -13.07
N ASN A 440 -29.94 -6.94 -12.50
CA ASN A 440 -28.63 -7.59 -12.35
C ASN A 440 -27.98 -7.90 -13.70
N LYS A 441 -28.75 -8.32 -14.71
CA LYS A 441 -28.23 -8.54 -16.08
C LYS A 441 -27.62 -7.25 -16.65
N VAL A 442 -28.32 -6.13 -16.50
CA VAL A 442 -27.83 -4.82 -16.95
C VAL A 442 -26.57 -4.41 -16.18
N ALA A 443 -26.55 -4.62 -14.86
CA ALA A 443 -25.39 -4.31 -14.02
C ALA A 443 -24.15 -5.14 -14.42
N ILE A 444 -24.31 -6.44 -14.67
CA ILE A 444 -23.24 -7.34 -15.13
C ILE A 444 -22.65 -6.86 -16.44
N ASP A 445 -23.49 -6.55 -17.44
CA ASP A 445 -23.02 -6.04 -18.73
C ASP A 445 -22.30 -4.70 -18.61
N TYR A 446 -22.75 -3.84 -17.69
CA TYR A 446 -22.14 -2.55 -17.42
C TYR A 446 -20.77 -2.69 -16.75
N GLU A 447 -20.68 -3.48 -15.67
CA GLU A 447 -19.43 -3.71 -14.95
C GLU A 447 -18.41 -4.46 -15.82
N ARG A 448 -18.86 -5.42 -16.64
CA ARG A 448 -17.97 -6.16 -17.54
C ARG A 448 -17.29 -5.27 -18.57
N LYS A 449 -17.93 -4.18 -19.00
CA LYS A 449 -17.37 -3.20 -19.96
C LYS A 449 -16.29 -2.30 -19.37
N LYS A 450 -16.18 -2.19 -18.04
CA LYS A 450 -15.16 -1.39 -17.37
C LYS A 450 -13.81 -2.12 -17.22
N ILE A 451 -13.81 -3.43 -17.45
CA ILE A 451 -12.69 -4.37 -17.21
C ILE A 451 -12.06 -4.79 -18.52
#